data_AF-A0A074YJ04-F1
#
_entry.id   AF-A0A074YJ04-F1
#
_cell.length_a   1.000
_cell.length_b   1.000
_cell.length_c   1.000
_cell.angle_alpha   90.00
_cell.angle_beta   90.00
_cell.angle_gamma   90.00
#
_symmetry.space_group_name_H-M   'P 1'
#
loop_
_entity.id
_entity.type
_entity.pdbx_description
1 polymer ?
#
loop_
_entity_poly.entity_id
_entity_poly.type
_entity_poly.pdbx_seq_one_letter_code
_entity_poly.pdbx_strand_id
1 'polypeptide(L)'
;MVYNRYNSQSYIDTNYSPHDSKAAYDDEYDNRPDSARGPPTKSASLKEGSMFAQQPQPIDSFNTPPMSRPGPQTMSNGFGAGAPTKPSSTSVPIQPEPMPDLLTRAFNEAVRPYTNRVEELENEVADLKAWVEQLEAQRREVHAWIDKRGLRPDVPPSIAQQMDASNPHNPTAAASTLNAQLDRKITIVNFDLHRLQDDLNDSLPTPSFSACMLKFLPDISRLAALPSGPKFAFDLLLKLGGNLNSHGGLENGDEEDLRERRSFYARLDEAMVDIVRGRFREEGEGWGVAREIKRIEKTGAYLRNWGVEPYFPHTLDVMRDASGVAGAGVYHGGGTPPAYQ
;
A
#
# COMPACT_ATOMS: atom_id res chain seq x y z
N MET A 1 26.96 26.77 24.72
CA MET A 1 26.78 25.45 24.10
C MET A 1 26.65 24.42 25.22
N VAL A 2 25.44 23.92 25.46
CA VAL A 2 25.20 22.74 26.30
C VAL A 2 24.12 21.93 25.58
N TYR A 3 24.48 20.73 25.13
CA TYR A 3 23.57 19.76 24.55
C TYR A 3 22.70 19.16 25.66
N ASN A 4 21.41 18.98 25.39
CA ASN A 4 20.62 17.99 26.13
C ASN A 4 19.81 17.16 25.13
N ARG A 5 20.26 15.92 24.90
CA ARG A 5 19.49 14.86 24.24
C ARG A 5 18.71 14.15 25.34
N TYR A 6 17.39 14.11 25.25
CA TYR A 6 16.60 13.09 25.94
C TYR A 6 15.86 12.27 24.90
N ASN A 7 16.34 11.03 24.76
CA ASN A 7 15.64 9.90 24.16
C ASN A 7 15.29 8.97 25.32
N SER A 8 14.02 8.60 25.45
CA SER A 8 13.61 7.45 26.26
C SER A 8 12.19 7.04 25.86
N GLN A 9 12.12 6.00 25.02
CA GLN A 9 10.99 5.08 24.93
C GLN A 9 10.66 4.48 26.31
N SER A 10 9.38 4.07 26.44
CA SER A 10 8.89 2.80 27.02
C SER A 10 7.84 2.98 28.12
N TYR A 11 6.60 2.59 27.83
CA TYR A 11 5.76 1.82 28.77
C TYR A 11 4.82 0.93 27.95
N ILE A 12 5.20 -0.35 27.84
CA ILE A 12 4.28 -1.46 27.63
C ILE A 12 4.28 -2.23 28.96
N ASP A 13 3.10 -2.71 29.31
CA ASP A 13 2.78 -3.75 30.29
C ASP A 13 2.45 -3.28 31.73
N THR A 14 1.16 -3.24 32.02
CA THR A 14 0.67 -3.60 33.36
C THR A 14 -0.69 -4.27 33.21
N ASN A 15 -0.66 -5.60 33.13
CA ASN A 15 -1.80 -6.47 33.43
C ASN A 15 -2.30 -6.19 34.84
N TYR A 16 -3.57 -5.78 35.00
CA TYR A 16 -4.32 -5.97 36.24
C TYR A 16 -5.82 -6.13 35.95
N SER A 17 -6.33 -7.30 36.28
CA SER A 17 -7.73 -7.64 36.62
C SER A 17 -7.57 -8.83 37.60
N PRO A 18 -8.42 -9.07 38.63
CA PRO A 18 -9.86 -8.77 38.72
C PRO A 18 -10.39 -8.36 40.13
N HIS A 19 -11.61 -7.82 40.22
CA HIS A 19 -12.72 -8.28 41.10
C HIS A 19 -13.83 -7.23 41.31
N ASP A 20 -15.07 -7.75 41.22
CA ASP A 20 -16.29 -7.42 41.99
C ASP A 20 -16.54 -6.01 42.54
N SER A 21 -17.63 -5.40 42.07
CA SER A 21 -18.63 -4.79 42.99
C SER A 21 -20.01 -4.72 42.32
N LYS A 22 -20.92 -5.58 42.78
CA LYS A 22 -22.38 -5.45 42.66
C LYS A 22 -22.87 -4.44 43.71
N ALA A 23 -23.66 -3.45 43.30
CA ALA A 23 -24.71 -2.79 44.09
C ALA A 23 -25.62 -2.06 43.06
N ALA A 24 -26.87 -2.47 42.80
CA ALA A 24 -28.08 -2.53 43.63
C ALA A 24 -28.92 -1.24 43.57
N TYR A 25 -30.22 -1.45 43.31
CA TYR A 25 -31.37 -0.53 43.30
C TYR A 25 -31.59 0.32 42.05
N ASP A 26 -32.68 0.02 41.32
CA ASP A 26 -33.79 0.98 41.31
C ASP A 26 -35.14 0.26 41.12
N ASP A 27 -36.04 0.59 42.05
CA ASP A 27 -37.40 0.10 42.19
C ASP A 27 -38.33 1.25 41.77
N GLU A 28 -39.25 0.95 40.86
CA GLU A 28 -40.66 1.36 40.89
C GLU A 28 -41.11 2.85 40.75
N TYR A 29 -42.19 3.01 39.97
CA TYR A 29 -43.06 4.19 39.71
C TYR A 29 -42.51 5.23 38.67
N ASP A 30 -43.23 5.64 37.61
CA ASP A 30 -44.67 5.63 37.40
C ASP A 30 -45.12 6.01 35.94
N ASN A 31 -46.21 5.38 35.51
CA ASN A 31 -47.34 5.90 34.71
C ASN A 31 -47.26 6.34 33.21
N ARG A 32 -47.79 5.41 32.37
CA ARG A 32 -48.90 5.54 31.37
C ARG A 32 -48.66 6.17 29.96
N PRO A 33 -49.56 5.92 28.97
CA PRO A 33 -50.45 4.78 28.73
C PRO A 33 -50.38 4.18 27.29
N ASP A 34 -51.05 3.04 27.18
CA ASP A 34 -51.18 2.12 26.06
C ASP A 34 -52.27 2.53 25.03
N SER A 35 -52.06 2.15 23.76
CA SER A 35 -52.97 2.08 22.58
C SER A 35 -52.37 2.76 21.33
N ALA A 36 -52.22 2.15 20.14
CA ALA A 36 -52.84 0.95 19.60
C ALA A 36 -52.02 0.32 18.43
N ARG A 37 -51.88 -1.02 18.50
CA ARG A 37 -52.02 -2.05 17.45
C ARG A 37 -51.46 -1.80 16.02
N GLY A 38 -50.44 -2.61 15.69
CA GLY A 38 -50.21 -3.21 14.37
C GLY A 38 -49.63 -4.64 14.54
N PRO A 39 -50.04 -5.66 13.75
CA PRO A 39 -49.64 -7.05 14.00
C PRO A 39 -48.24 -7.39 13.46
N PRO A 40 -47.52 -8.36 14.08
CA PRO A 40 -46.17 -8.72 13.68
C PRO A 40 -46.17 -9.81 12.60
N THR A 41 -45.54 -9.57 11.45
CA THR A 41 -45.19 -10.64 10.51
C THR A 41 -43.84 -11.23 10.89
N LYS A 42 -43.91 -12.52 11.24
CA LYS A 42 -42.84 -13.37 11.75
C LYS A 42 -41.70 -13.54 10.75
N SER A 43 -40.49 -13.34 11.27
CA SER A 43 -39.25 -13.95 10.85
C SER A 43 -39.37 -15.48 10.80
N ALA A 44 -39.08 -16.08 9.64
CA ALA A 44 -38.79 -17.50 9.52
C ALA A 44 -37.27 -17.70 9.54
N SER A 45 -36.77 -18.22 10.65
CA SER A 45 -35.52 -18.97 10.70
C SER A 45 -35.85 -20.44 10.91
N LEU A 46 -34.89 -21.30 10.55
CA LEU A 46 -34.78 -22.75 10.72
C LEU A 46 -35.12 -23.61 9.50
N LYS A 47 -34.05 -23.97 8.78
CA LYS A 47 -33.86 -25.33 8.29
C LYS A 47 -32.59 -25.89 8.92
N GLU A 48 -32.78 -26.84 9.83
CA GLU A 48 -31.76 -27.75 10.33
C GLU A 48 -32.25 -29.16 9.98
N GLY A 49 -31.38 -30.00 9.40
CA GLY A 49 -31.75 -31.36 8.99
C GLY A 49 -30.80 -32.04 8.01
N SER A 50 -29.60 -32.39 8.52
CA SER A 50 -28.77 -33.57 8.19
C SER A 50 -28.24 -33.78 6.74
N MET A 51 -26.93 -34.04 6.61
CA MET A 51 -26.36 -35.38 6.29
C MET A 51 -24.85 -35.28 6.01
N PHE A 52 -24.06 -36.05 6.77
CA PHE A 52 -22.69 -36.56 6.49
C PHE A 52 -21.76 -35.81 5.52
N ALA A 53 -20.59 -35.37 6.03
CA ALA A 53 -19.28 -35.94 5.64
C ALA A 53 -18.12 -35.27 6.40
N GLN A 54 -17.45 -36.05 7.25
CA GLN A 54 -16.06 -35.81 7.62
C GLN A 54 -15.17 -35.94 6.39
N GLN A 55 -14.21 -35.02 6.20
CA GLN A 55 -12.86 -35.41 5.79
C GLN A 55 -11.81 -34.38 6.27
N PRO A 56 -10.60 -34.85 6.65
CA PRO A 56 -9.54 -34.06 7.27
C PRO A 56 -8.70 -33.33 6.22
N GLN A 57 -8.22 -32.13 6.57
CA GLN A 57 -7.21 -31.43 5.76
C GLN A 57 -5.81 -31.92 6.13
N PRO A 58 -4.95 -32.23 5.14
CA PRO A 58 -3.63 -32.82 5.35
C PRO A 58 -2.59 -31.79 5.80
N ILE A 59 -1.66 -32.29 6.61
CA ILE A 59 -0.43 -31.63 7.02
C ILE A 59 0.60 -31.89 5.91
N ASP A 60 1.00 -30.87 5.15
CA ASP A 60 2.13 -31.00 4.25
C ASP A 60 3.40 -30.42 4.87
N SER A 61 4.18 -31.36 5.41
CA SER A 61 5.62 -31.24 5.63
C SER A 61 6.30 -31.24 4.26
N PHE A 62 7.10 -30.21 3.93
CA PHE A 62 8.04 -30.32 2.82
C PHE A 62 9.49 -30.21 3.29
N ASN A 63 10.06 -31.40 3.30
CA ASN A 63 11.45 -31.76 3.44
C ASN A 63 12.23 -31.36 2.18
N THR A 64 13.50 -31.00 2.40
CA THR A 64 14.57 -30.80 1.43
C THR A 64 14.78 -31.99 0.47
N PRO A 65 15.14 -31.76 -0.81
CA PRO A 65 15.73 -32.78 -1.66
C PRO A 65 17.28 -32.72 -1.68
N PRO A 66 17.98 -33.87 -1.73
CA PRO A 66 19.43 -33.97 -1.85
C PRO A 66 19.89 -33.96 -3.31
N MET A 67 20.96 -33.22 -3.63
CA MET A 67 21.63 -33.28 -4.93
C MET A 67 22.82 -34.24 -4.86
N SER A 68 22.69 -35.37 -5.55
CA SER A 68 23.72 -36.39 -5.72
C SER A 68 24.44 -36.23 -7.08
N ARG A 69 25.78 -36.26 -6.99
CA ARG A 69 26.81 -36.48 -8.01
C ARG A 69 26.42 -37.44 -9.16
N PRO A 70 26.82 -37.17 -10.42
CA PRO A 70 26.97 -38.20 -11.44
C PRO A 70 28.45 -38.61 -11.62
N GLY A 71 28.72 -39.91 -11.46
CA GLY A 71 29.93 -40.58 -11.94
C GLY A 71 29.73 -41.20 -13.33
N PRO A 72 30.82 -41.64 -14.01
CA PRO A 72 30.83 -41.93 -15.44
C PRO A 72 30.37 -43.35 -15.78
N GLN A 73 29.61 -43.49 -16.88
CA GLN A 73 29.17 -44.77 -17.45
C GLN A 73 30.14 -45.29 -18.52
N THR A 74 30.43 -46.58 -18.40
CA THR A 74 31.11 -47.48 -19.34
C THR A 74 30.11 -48.25 -20.20
N MET A 75 30.28 -48.30 -21.52
CA MET A 75 29.77 -49.33 -22.48
C MET A 75 30.72 -49.26 -23.71
N SER A 76 31.51 -50.25 -24.12
CA SER A 76 31.34 -51.67 -24.46
C SER A 76 30.62 -51.98 -25.80
N ASN A 77 31.47 -52.36 -26.77
CA ASN A 77 31.32 -53.24 -27.95
C ASN A 77 30.28 -53.01 -29.07
N GLY A 78 30.81 -52.92 -30.30
CA GLY A 78 30.08 -53.17 -31.56
C GLY A 78 31.04 -53.58 -32.69
N PHE A 79 30.79 -54.76 -33.26
CA PHE A 79 31.56 -55.48 -34.29
C PHE A 79 31.60 -54.79 -35.67
N GLY A 80 32.68 -55.01 -36.43
CA GLY A 80 32.75 -54.75 -37.87
C GLY A 80 34.01 -55.35 -38.52
N ALA A 81 33.82 -56.38 -39.35
CA ALA A 81 34.85 -57.15 -40.04
C ALA A 81 35.34 -56.50 -41.35
N GLY A 82 36.60 -56.75 -41.74
CA GLY A 82 37.11 -56.46 -43.08
C GLY A 82 38.64 -56.58 -43.17
N ALA A 83 39.12 -57.59 -43.89
CA ALA A 83 40.51 -58.05 -44.01
C ALA A 83 41.36 -57.22 -45.02
N PRO A 84 42.50 -57.72 -45.55
CA PRO A 84 43.83 -57.89 -44.93
C PRO A 84 44.97 -57.25 -45.77
N THR A 85 46.14 -56.95 -45.20
CA THR A 85 47.42 -56.99 -45.96
C THR A 85 48.66 -57.03 -45.06
N LYS A 86 49.70 -57.68 -45.58
CA LYS A 86 50.91 -58.25 -44.98
C LYS A 86 52.02 -57.23 -44.60
N PRO A 87 53.08 -57.70 -43.90
CA PRO A 87 54.02 -56.86 -43.15
C PRO A 87 55.23 -56.42 -43.98
N SER A 88 55.85 -55.31 -43.59
CA SER A 88 57.24 -55.03 -43.96
C SER A 88 57.96 -54.36 -42.80
N SER A 89 58.94 -55.10 -42.30
CA SER A 89 60.06 -54.64 -41.48
C SER A 89 60.80 -53.50 -42.16
N THR A 90 61.11 -52.42 -41.44
CA THR A 90 62.36 -51.69 -41.65
C THR A 90 62.80 -50.99 -40.37
N SER A 91 64.06 -51.21 -40.05
CA SER A 91 64.89 -50.64 -39.01
C SER A 91 64.92 -49.10 -38.97
N VAL A 92 64.78 -48.55 -37.76
CA VAL A 92 65.50 -47.42 -37.11
C VAL A 92 65.84 -46.20 -37.98
N PRO A 93 65.42 -44.99 -37.58
CA PRO A 93 66.35 -44.14 -36.83
C PRO A 93 65.74 -43.51 -35.57
N ILE A 94 66.58 -43.41 -34.55
CA ILE A 94 66.40 -42.62 -33.33
C ILE A 94 65.93 -41.21 -33.72
N GLN A 95 64.66 -40.92 -33.52
CA GLN A 95 64.15 -39.54 -33.49
C GLN A 95 64.58 -38.93 -32.16
N PRO A 96 65.17 -37.72 -32.17
CA PRO A 96 65.51 -37.03 -30.93
C PRO A 96 64.22 -36.82 -30.14
N GLU A 97 64.31 -36.96 -28.81
CA GLU A 97 63.18 -36.66 -27.94
C GLU A 97 62.52 -35.34 -28.37
N PRO A 98 61.18 -35.29 -28.46
CA PRO A 98 60.54 -34.01 -28.60
C PRO A 98 60.81 -33.27 -27.29
N MET A 99 61.78 -32.38 -27.29
CA MET A 99 61.78 -31.23 -26.40
C MET A 99 60.87 -30.14 -27.02
N PRO A 100 59.54 -30.24 -26.89
CA PRO A 100 58.71 -29.06 -26.80
C PRO A 100 57.80 -29.18 -25.60
N ASP A 101 58.37 -29.32 -24.40
CA ASP A 101 57.54 -29.26 -23.19
C ASP A 101 58.16 -28.43 -22.07
N LEU A 102 59.40 -27.95 -22.20
CA LEU A 102 59.96 -27.02 -21.21
C LEU A 102 59.30 -25.64 -21.27
N LEU A 103 59.06 -25.10 -22.48
CA LEU A 103 58.35 -23.82 -22.65
C LEU A 103 56.88 -23.94 -22.28
N THR A 104 56.22 -25.03 -22.69
CA THR A 104 54.82 -25.29 -22.36
C THR A 104 54.63 -25.52 -20.87
N ARG A 105 55.52 -26.29 -20.22
CA ARG A 105 55.52 -26.48 -18.77
C ARG A 105 55.85 -25.21 -18.00
N ALA A 106 56.85 -24.43 -18.41
CA ALA A 106 57.17 -23.16 -17.77
C ALA A 106 56.03 -22.14 -17.93
N PHE A 107 55.36 -22.11 -19.09
CA PHE A 107 54.17 -21.30 -19.32
C PHE A 107 53.01 -21.76 -18.44
N ASN A 108 52.72 -23.06 -18.39
CA ASN A 108 51.67 -23.62 -17.53
C ASN A 108 51.95 -23.36 -16.05
N GLU A 109 53.21 -23.46 -15.62
CA GLU A 109 53.64 -23.18 -14.25
C GLU A 109 53.55 -21.69 -13.90
N ALA A 110 53.83 -20.80 -14.86
CA ALA A 110 53.65 -19.36 -14.72
C ALA A 110 52.19 -18.90 -14.76
N VAL A 111 51.31 -19.62 -15.49
CA VAL A 111 49.87 -19.32 -15.62
C VAL A 111 49.07 -19.86 -14.44
N ARG A 112 49.50 -20.99 -13.85
CA ARG A 112 48.85 -21.65 -12.71
C ARG A 112 48.47 -20.72 -11.54
N PRO A 113 49.35 -19.82 -11.03
CA PRO A 113 48.95 -18.91 -9.95
C PRO A 113 47.83 -17.95 -10.37
N TYR A 114 47.79 -17.52 -11.64
CA TYR A 114 46.72 -16.67 -12.15
C TYR A 114 45.41 -17.43 -12.32
N THR A 115 45.43 -18.68 -12.80
CA THR A 115 44.22 -19.50 -12.87
C THR A 115 43.67 -19.82 -11.49
N ASN A 116 44.52 -20.14 -10.52
CA ASN A 116 44.09 -20.32 -9.13
C ASN A 116 43.47 -19.03 -8.57
N ARG A 117 44.06 -17.87 -8.87
CA ARG A 117 43.50 -16.59 -8.43
C ARG A 117 42.15 -16.27 -9.07
N VAL A 118 41.96 -16.65 -10.34
CA VAL A 118 40.66 -16.52 -11.02
C VAL A 118 39.63 -17.42 -10.35
N GLU A 119 39.95 -18.70 -10.10
CA GLU A 119 39.03 -19.62 -9.41
C GLU A 119 38.68 -19.14 -7.99
N GLU A 120 39.65 -18.61 -7.23
CA GLU A 120 39.40 -17.98 -5.93
C GLU A 120 38.43 -16.79 -6.02
N LEU A 121 38.66 -15.89 -6.98
CA LEU A 121 37.80 -14.72 -7.18
C LEU A 121 36.40 -15.12 -7.68
N GLU A 122 36.30 -16.14 -8.52
CA GLU A 122 35.00 -16.67 -8.98
C GLU A 122 34.20 -17.25 -7.81
N ASN A 123 34.86 -17.99 -6.91
CA ASN A 123 34.24 -18.48 -5.68
C ASN A 123 33.82 -17.33 -4.75
N GLU A 124 34.68 -16.33 -4.54
CA GLU A 124 34.35 -15.15 -3.73
C GLU A 124 33.15 -14.38 -4.31
N VAL A 125 33.10 -14.21 -5.63
CA VAL A 125 31.96 -13.58 -6.31
C VAL A 125 30.69 -14.41 -6.18
N ALA A 126 30.78 -15.75 -6.23
CA ALA A 126 29.63 -16.62 -6.03
C ALA A 126 29.08 -16.50 -4.59
N ASP A 127 29.96 -16.50 -3.59
CA ASP A 127 29.57 -16.35 -2.18
C ASP A 127 28.94 -14.98 -1.91
N LEU A 128 29.53 -13.90 -2.45
CA LEU A 128 28.97 -12.56 -2.34
C LEU A 128 27.58 -12.45 -2.98
N LYS A 129 27.36 -13.10 -4.13
CA LYS A 129 26.04 -13.14 -4.79
C LYS A 129 25.01 -13.87 -3.93
N ALA A 130 25.36 -15.03 -3.36
CA ALA A 130 24.48 -15.78 -2.48
C ALA A 130 24.13 -14.96 -1.21
N TRP A 131 25.10 -14.22 -0.67
CA TRP A 131 24.87 -13.36 0.48
C TRP A 131 23.94 -12.17 0.15
N VAL A 132 24.10 -11.54 -1.02
CA VAL A 132 23.20 -10.49 -1.49
C VAL A 132 21.77 -11.01 -1.64
N GLU A 133 21.59 -12.20 -2.23
CA GLU A 133 20.26 -12.82 -2.39
C GLU A 133 19.60 -13.09 -1.03
N GLN A 134 20.39 -13.55 -0.04
CA GLN A 134 19.90 -13.74 1.33
C GLN A 134 19.45 -12.43 1.97
N LEU A 135 20.23 -11.34 1.82
CA LEU A 135 19.86 -10.03 2.34
C LEU A 135 18.61 -9.47 1.65
N GLU A 136 18.46 -9.66 0.35
CA GLU A 136 17.26 -9.26 -0.39
C GLU A 136 16.03 -10.06 0.03
N ALA A 137 16.18 -11.34 0.35
CA ALA A 137 15.11 -12.15 0.92
C ALA A 137 14.66 -11.63 2.30
N GLN A 138 15.61 -11.36 3.20
CA GLN A 138 15.32 -10.79 4.52
C GLN A 138 14.66 -9.41 4.42
N ARG A 139 15.14 -8.55 3.52
CA ARG A 139 14.53 -7.24 3.27
C ARG A 139 13.08 -7.37 2.82
N ARG A 140 12.77 -8.29 1.90
CA ARG A 140 11.40 -8.56 1.45
C ARG A 140 10.51 -9.07 2.58
N GLU A 141 11.03 -9.93 3.45
CA GLU A 141 10.30 -10.43 4.61
C GLU A 141 9.94 -9.30 5.58
N VAL A 142 10.90 -8.40 5.88
CA VAL A 142 10.66 -7.22 6.73
C VAL A 142 9.60 -6.31 6.11
N HIS A 143 9.68 -6.02 4.81
CA HIS A 143 8.67 -5.20 4.12
C HIS A 143 7.28 -5.86 4.19
N ALA A 144 7.18 -7.17 3.95
CA ALA A 144 5.92 -7.90 4.05
C ALA A 144 5.36 -7.89 5.47
N TRP A 145 6.22 -7.97 6.48
CA TRP A 145 5.83 -7.86 7.89
C TRP A 145 5.28 -6.46 8.22
N ILE A 146 5.94 -5.40 7.73
CA ILE A 146 5.46 -4.01 7.89
C ILE A 146 4.07 -3.85 7.26
N ASP A 147 3.90 -4.35 6.03
CA ASP A 147 2.62 -4.27 5.32
C ASP A 147 1.51 -5.05 6.05
N LYS A 148 1.82 -6.26 6.55
CA LYS A 148 0.89 -7.08 7.34
C LYS A 148 0.48 -6.40 8.64
N ARG A 149 1.38 -5.63 9.25
CA ARG A 149 1.12 -4.90 10.50
C ARG A 149 0.44 -3.55 10.30
N GLY A 150 0.27 -3.08 9.06
CA GLY A 150 -0.36 -1.79 8.79
C GLY A 150 0.53 -0.59 9.14
N LEU A 151 1.85 -0.79 9.20
CA LEU A 151 2.82 0.19 9.69
C LEU A 151 3.45 1.04 8.58
N ARG A 152 3.04 0.85 7.32
CA ARG A 152 3.63 1.56 6.17
C ARG A 152 3.51 3.09 6.23
N PRO A 153 2.49 3.70 6.86
CA PRO A 153 2.51 5.15 7.10
C PRO A 153 3.50 5.59 8.19
N ASP A 154 3.86 4.70 9.12
CA ASP A 154 4.71 5.05 10.27
C ASP A 154 6.21 4.75 10.06
N VAL A 155 6.59 4.15 8.93
CA VAL A 155 7.99 3.82 8.69
C VAL A 155 8.82 5.08 8.39
N PRO A 156 10.11 5.09 8.74
CA PRO A 156 11.02 6.17 8.36
C PRO A 156 11.07 6.40 6.84
N PRO A 157 11.35 7.64 6.38
CA PRO A 157 11.36 7.99 4.95
C PRO A 157 12.24 7.11 4.06
N SER A 158 13.39 6.64 4.57
CA SER A 158 14.28 5.74 3.83
C SER A 158 13.66 4.38 3.54
N ILE A 159 12.90 3.83 4.47
CA ILE A 159 12.16 2.56 4.30
C ILE A 159 10.92 2.81 3.45
N ALA A 160 10.21 3.92 3.67
CA ALA A 160 9.07 4.34 2.84
C ALA A 160 9.44 4.37 1.36
N GLN A 161 10.52 5.07 0.98
CA GLN A 161 11.01 5.14 -0.40
C GLN A 161 11.31 3.76 -0.99
N GLN A 162 11.92 2.88 -0.19
CA GLN A 162 12.23 1.51 -0.60
C GLN A 162 10.99 0.63 -0.80
N MET A 163 9.96 0.81 0.03
CA MET A 163 8.70 0.08 -0.11
C MET A 163 7.84 0.63 -1.25
N ASP A 164 7.94 1.92 -1.52
CA ASP A 164 7.20 2.63 -2.56
C ASP A 164 7.83 2.50 -3.95
N ALA A 165 9.10 2.12 -4.01
CA ALA A 165 9.76 1.77 -5.26
C ALA A 165 8.91 0.74 -6.01
N SER A 166 8.38 1.16 -7.16
CA SER A 166 7.45 0.37 -7.95
C SER A 166 8.10 -0.93 -8.39
N ASN A 167 7.48 -2.06 -8.07
CA ASN A 167 7.86 -3.33 -8.66
C ASN A 167 7.41 -3.34 -10.13
N PRO A 168 8.29 -3.58 -11.11
CA PRO A 168 7.91 -3.63 -12.52
C PRO A 168 6.76 -4.61 -12.83
N HIS A 169 6.59 -5.64 -12.01
CA HIS A 169 5.54 -6.65 -12.19
C HIS A 169 4.21 -6.26 -11.54
N ASN A 170 4.21 -5.30 -10.62
CA ASN A 170 3.00 -4.77 -9.99
C ASN A 170 3.21 -3.30 -9.58
N PRO A 171 3.10 -2.36 -10.53
CA PRO A 171 3.39 -0.96 -10.28
C PRO A 171 2.40 -0.30 -9.31
N THR A 172 1.20 -0.86 -9.14
CA THR A 172 0.13 -0.29 -8.30
C THR A 172 0.08 -0.86 -6.89
N ALA A 173 0.82 -1.93 -6.59
CA ALA A 173 0.78 -2.61 -5.28
C ALA A 173 1.11 -1.67 -4.11
N ALA A 174 2.11 -0.80 -4.29
CA ALA A 174 2.52 0.15 -3.27
C ALA A 174 1.37 1.11 -2.91
N ALA A 175 0.73 1.69 -3.94
CA ALA A 175 -0.39 2.59 -3.77
C ALA A 175 -1.61 1.91 -3.14
N SER A 176 -1.98 0.71 -3.61
CA SER A 176 -3.12 -0.02 -3.05
C SER A 176 -2.91 -0.40 -1.58
N THR A 177 -1.71 -0.85 -1.23
CA THR A 177 -1.37 -1.26 0.14
C THR A 177 -1.31 -0.06 1.07
N LEU A 178 -0.67 1.03 0.66
CA LEU A 178 -0.64 2.27 1.44
C LEU A 178 -2.04 2.84 1.64
N ASN A 179 -2.86 2.88 0.59
CA ASN A 179 -4.26 3.32 0.67
C ASN A 179 -5.07 2.50 1.68
N ALA A 180 -5.02 1.17 1.61
CA ALA A 180 -5.76 0.31 2.52
C ALA A 180 -5.38 0.53 3.99
N GLN A 181 -4.09 0.76 4.26
CA GLN A 181 -3.61 1.04 5.61
C GLN A 181 -4.00 2.44 6.10
N LEU A 182 -3.93 3.46 5.24
CA LEU A 182 -4.38 4.81 5.56
C LEU A 182 -5.89 4.85 5.81
N ASP A 183 -6.69 4.22 4.96
CA ASP A 183 -8.14 4.15 5.11
C ASP A 183 -8.55 3.53 6.46
N ARG A 184 -7.89 2.42 6.83
CA ARG A 184 -8.10 1.76 8.12
C ARG A 184 -7.72 2.67 9.28
N LYS A 185 -6.56 3.34 9.21
CA LYS A 185 -6.11 4.26 10.27
C LYS A 185 -7.05 5.45 10.44
N ILE A 186 -7.45 6.08 9.33
CA ILE A 186 -8.43 7.19 9.34
C ILE A 186 -9.73 6.72 9.99
N THR A 187 -10.20 5.52 9.66
CA THR A 187 -11.42 4.95 10.23
C THR A 187 -11.29 4.73 11.74
N ILE A 188 -10.17 4.15 12.20
CA ILE A 188 -9.91 3.93 13.63
C ILE A 188 -9.86 5.26 14.38
N VAL A 189 -9.08 6.23 13.88
CA VAL A 189 -8.98 7.55 14.52
C VAL A 189 -10.33 8.25 14.57
N ASN A 190 -11.13 8.17 13.50
CA ASN A 190 -12.48 8.75 13.51
C ASN A 190 -13.39 8.08 14.54
N PHE A 191 -13.32 6.74 14.65
CA PHE A 191 -14.07 6.00 15.66
C PHE A 191 -13.63 6.38 17.09
N ASP A 192 -12.33 6.46 17.34
CA ASP A 192 -11.79 6.82 18.64
C ASP A 192 -12.20 8.26 19.03
N LEU A 193 -12.27 9.18 18.07
CA LEU A 193 -12.75 10.54 18.31
C LEU A 193 -14.24 10.57 18.66
N HIS A 194 -15.09 9.80 17.98
CA HIS A 194 -16.50 9.67 18.36
C HIS A 194 -16.67 9.03 19.74
N ARG A 195 -15.91 7.98 20.04
CA ARG A 195 -15.92 7.37 21.37
C ARG A 195 -15.51 8.36 22.46
N LEU A 196 -14.51 9.19 22.19
CA LEU A 196 -14.08 10.22 23.13
C LEU A 196 -15.17 11.28 23.36
N GLN A 197 -15.95 11.64 22.34
CA GLN A 197 -17.11 12.51 22.52
C GLN A 197 -18.17 11.87 23.42
N ASP A 198 -18.48 10.59 23.17
CA ASP A 198 -19.44 9.84 23.98
C ASP A 198 -18.99 9.76 25.44
N ASP A 199 -17.70 9.48 25.68
CA ASP A 199 -17.10 9.41 27.02
C ASP A 199 -17.09 10.77 27.73
N LEU A 200 -16.92 11.88 26.98
CA LEU A 200 -16.98 13.25 27.51
C LEU A 200 -18.43 13.74 27.71
N ASN A 201 -19.41 13.05 27.11
CA ASN A 201 -20.79 13.52 26.96
C ASN A 201 -20.87 14.96 26.41
N ASP A 202 -19.92 15.31 25.54
CA ASP A 202 -19.76 16.65 24.95
C ASP A 202 -19.10 16.55 23.57
N SER A 203 -19.32 17.59 22.76
CA SER A 203 -18.65 17.74 21.46
C SER A 203 -17.18 18.08 21.65
N LEU A 204 -16.30 17.31 21.01
CA LEU A 204 -14.89 17.68 20.88
C LEU A 204 -14.76 19.00 20.09
N PRO A 205 -13.90 19.93 20.54
CA PRO A 205 -13.65 21.17 19.82
C PRO A 205 -13.16 20.92 18.39
N THR A 206 -13.72 21.64 17.42
CA THR A 206 -13.32 21.53 16.00
C THR A 206 -11.81 21.65 15.78
N PRO A 207 -11.06 22.56 16.43
CA PRO A 207 -9.60 22.62 16.27
C PRO A 207 -8.87 21.32 16.65
N SER A 208 -9.36 20.61 17.67
CA SER A 208 -8.78 19.33 18.10
C SER A 208 -9.06 18.23 17.08
N PHE A 209 -10.28 18.18 16.55
CA PHE A 209 -10.65 17.22 15.52
C PHE A 209 -9.92 17.48 14.20
N SER A 210 -9.91 18.74 13.75
CA SER A 210 -9.22 19.18 12.54
C SER A 210 -7.73 18.83 12.60
N ALA A 211 -7.06 19.11 13.73
CA ALA A 211 -5.66 18.76 13.94
C ALA A 211 -5.39 17.26 13.87
N CYS A 212 -6.29 16.41 14.38
CA CYS A 212 -6.16 14.96 14.25
C CYS A 212 -6.30 14.48 12.80
N MET A 213 -7.26 15.02 12.04
CA MET A 213 -7.46 14.66 10.63
C MET A 213 -6.33 15.16 9.72
N LEU A 214 -5.81 16.36 9.96
CA LEU A 214 -4.75 16.97 9.15
C LEU A 214 -3.42 16.20 9.24
N LYS A 215 -3.20 15.39 10.27
CA LYS A 215 -2.02 14.52 10.40
C LYS A 215 -1.88 13.51 9.26
N PHE A 216 -2.97 13.18 8.57
CA PHE A 216 -2.95 12.24 7.44
C PHE A 216 -2.53 12.89 6.12
N LEU A 217 -2.50 14.23 6.02
CA LEU A 217 -2.19 14.91 4.76
C LEU A 217 -0.83 14.53 4.17
N PRO A 218 0.29 14.49 4.94
CA PRO A 218 1.58 14.11 4.37
C PRO A 218 1.58 12.71 3.73
N ASP A 219 0.90 11.76 4.35
CA ASP A 219 0.81 10.39 3.83
C ASP A 219 -0.15 10.27 2.64
N ILE A 220 -1.23 11.06 2.61
CA ILE A 220 -2.13 11.16 1.45
C ILE A 220 -1.37 11.79 0.26
N SER A 221 -0.56 12.82 0.49
CA SER A 221 0.29 13.42 -0.54
C SER A 221 1.36 12.44 -1.04
N ARG A 222 1.97 11.66 -0.13
CA ARG A 222 2.88 10.56 -0.50
C ARG A 222 2.15 9.51 -1.35
N LEU A 223 0.95 9.10 -0.95
CA LEU A 223 0.12 8.17 -1.73
C LEU A 223 -0.15 8.73 -3.13
N ALA A 224 -0.50 10.00 -3.26
CA ALA A 224 -0.76 10.65 -4.53
C ALA A 224 0.46 10.70 -5.48
N ALA A 225 1.68 10.62 -4.94
CA ALA A 225 2.90 10.57 -5.73
C ALA A 225 3.22 9.16 -6.29
N LEU A 226 2.52 8.12 -5.83
CA LEU A 226 2.69 6.75 -6.32
C LEU A 226 1.89 6.51 -7.61
N PRO A 227 2.31 5.56 -8.48
CA PRO A 227 1.53 5.17 -9.64
C PRO A 227 0.11 4.71 -9.25
N SER A 228 -0.93 5.25 -9.89
CA SER A 228 -2.35 5.01 -9.54
C SER A 228 -2.78 5.54 -8.16
N GLY A 229 -1.88 6.23 -7.47
CA GLY A 229 -2.08 6.85 -6.18
C GLY A 229 -3.08 8.01 -6.14
N PRO A 230 -3.07 8.94 -7.12
CA PRO A 230 -3.99 10.08 -7.15
C PRO A 230 -5.47 9.70 -7.02
N LYS A 231 -5.87 8.59 -7.63
CA LYS A 231 -7.23 8.05 -7.51
C LYS A 231 -7.60 7.75 -6.05
N PHE A 232 -6.73 7.04 -5.35
CA PHE A 232 -6.96 6.66 -3.96
C PHE A 232 -6.89 7.87 -3.03
N ALA A 233 -5.90 8.74 -3.24
CA ALA A 233 -5.71 9.94 -2.44
C ALA A 233 -6.91 10.89 -2.52
N PHE A 234 -7.54 11.02 -3.69
CA PHE A 234 -8.74 11.82 -3.90
C PHE A 234 -9.88 11.39 -2.95
N ASP A 235 -10.17 10.08 -2.89
CA ASP A 235 -11.25 9.57 -2.05
C ASP A 235 -10.93 9.67 -0.55
N LEU A 236 -9.68 9.43 -0.14
CA LEU A 236 -9.26 9.61 1.25
C LEU A 236 -9.39 11.05 1.72
N LEU A 237 -9.04 12.01 0.87
CA LEU A 237 -9.11 13.43 1.22
C LEU A 237 -10.57 13.89 1.36
N LEU A 238 -11.46 13.44 0.46
CA LEU A 238 -12.90 13.66 0.64
C LEU A 238 -13.45 12.97 1.89
N LYS A 239 -12.94 11.80 2.27
CA LYS A 239 -13.29 11.12 3.52
C LYS A 239 -12.91 11.95 4.75
N LEU A 240 -11.72 12.57 4.78
CA LEU A 240 -11.34 13.48 5.87
C LEU A 240 -12.31 14.66 5.99
N GLY A 241 -12.70 15.25 4.85
CA GLY A 241 -13.72 16.29 4.80
C GLY A 241 -15.06 15.82 5.36
N GLY A 242 -15.50 14.62 4.95
CA GLY A 242 -16.73 14.00 5.43
C GLY A 242 -16.73 13.71 6.94
N ASN A 243 -15.60 13.25 7.48
CA ASN A 243 -15.45 12.96 8.91
C ASN A 243 -15.70 14.22 9.77
N LEU A 244 -15.22 15.39 9.35
CA LEU A 244 -15.51 16.64 10.04
C LEU A 244 -16.98 17.06 9.88
N ASN A 245 -17.62 16.77 8.75
CA ASN A 245 -19.05 17.08 8.55
C ASN A 245 -19.95 16.26 9.48
N SER A 246 -19.57 15.01 9.77
CA SER A 246 -20.27 14.13 10.71
C SER A 246 -19.97 14.45 12.18
N HIS A 247 -19.11 15.42 12.46
CA HIS A 247 -18.61 15.71 13.79
C HIS A 247 -18.85 17.18 14.19
N GLY A 248 -19.15 17.42 15.47
CA GLY A 248 -19.15 18.76 16.06
C GLY A 248 -20.34 19.64 15.72
N GLY A 249 -21.55 19.07 15.59
CA GLY A 249 -22.84 19.80 15.56
C GLY A 249 -22.84 21.11 14.77
N LEU A 250 -23.04 21.04 13.44
CA LEU A 250 -23.13 22.22 12.56
C LEU A 250 -24.16 23.26 13.03
N GLU A 251 -25.14 22.84 13.85
CA GLU A 251 -26.24 23.67 14.33
C GLU A 251 -25.84 24.66 15.44
N ASN A 252 -24.72 24.41 16.13
CA ASN A 252 -24.29 25.18 17.31
C ASN A 252 -22.92 25.88 17.14
N GLY A 253 -22.35 25.87 15.93
CA GLY A 253 -21.03 26.46 15.68
C GLY A 253 -21.04 27.98 15.83
N ASP A 254 -20.14 28.51 16.66
CA ASP A 254 -19.87 29.95 16.71
C ASP A 254 -18.96 30.38 15.54
N GLU A 255 -18.70 31.67 15.42
CA GLU A 255 -17.88 32.20 14.32
C GLU A 255 -16.44 31.66 14.35
N GLU A 256 -15.93 31.30 15.54
CA GLU A 256 -14.60 30.70 15.68
C GLU A 256 -14.58 29.26 15.15
N ASP A 257 -15.59 28.46 15.47
CA ASP A 257 -15.81 27.12 14.93
C ASP A 257 -15.91 27.15 13.41
N LEU A 258 -16.76 28.04 12.86
CA LEU A 258 -16.95 28.19 11.42
C LEU A 258 -15.64 28.60 10.73
N ARG A 259 -14.86 29.50 11.34
CA ARG A 259 -13.54 29.90 10.83
C ARG A 259 -12.57 28.72 10.81
N GLU A 260 -12.55 27.89 11.84
CA GLU A 260 -11.69 26.69 11.89
C GLU A 260 -12.12 25.65 10.84
N ARG A 261 -13.43 25.42 10.67
CA ARG A 261 -13.96 24.56 9.61
C ARG A 261 -13.51 25.04 8.23
N ARG A 262 -13.65 26.35 7.94
CA ARG A 262 -13.18 26.96 6.68
C ARG A 262 -11.67 26.78 6.49
N SER A 263 -10.88 26.99 7.55
CA SER A 263 -9.41 26.78 7.55
C SER A 263 -9.05 25.32 7.23
N PHE A 264 -9.77 24.37 7.83
CA PHE A 264 -9.59 22.95 7.54
C PHE A 264 -9.87 22.62 6.08
N TYR A 265 -11.02 23.02 5.54
CA TYR A 265 -11.34 22.76 4.13
C TYR A 265 -10.40 23.49 3.16
N ALA A 266 -9.88 24.67 3.50
CA ALA A 266 -8.89 25.36 2.69
C ALA A 266 -7.60 24.53 2.54
N ARG A 267 -7.10 23.95 3.64
CA ARG A 267 -5.92 23.06 3.60
C ARG A 267 -6.18 21.78 2.81
N LEU A 268 -7.39 21.22 2.94
CA LEU A 268 -7.80 20.07 2.15
C LEU A 268 -7.87 20.42 0.65
N ASP A 269 -8.41 21.59 0.31
CA ASP A 269 -8.51 22.09 -1.07
C ASP A 269 -7.14 22.29 -1.70
N GLU A 270 -6.20 22.91 -0.98
CA GLU A 270 -4.80 23.06 -1.42
C GLU A 270 -4.16 21.72 -1.77
N ALA A 271 -4.29 20.71 -0.89
CA ALA A 271 -3.75 19.37 -1.13
C ALA A 271 -4.48 18.64 -2.28
N MET A 272 -5.78 18.87 -2.43
CA MET A 272 -6.60 18.20 -3.44
C MET A 272 -6.28 18.67 -4.86
N VAL A 273 -5.87 19.93 -5.06
CA VAL A 273 -5.49 20.46 -6.37
C VAL A 273 -4.41 19.60 -7.05
N ASP A 274 -3.35 19.25 -6.33
CA ASP A 274 -2.26 18.46 -6.90
C ASP A 274 -2.65 17.00 -7.15
N ILE A 275 -3.52 16.45 -6.28
CA ILE A 275 -4.11 15.12 -6.46
C ILE A 275 -4.96 15.07 -7.72
N VAL A 276 -5.84 16.06 -7.93
CA VAL A 276 -6.69 16.15 -9.12
C VAL A 276 -5.85 16.28 -10.39
N ARG A 277 -4.81 17.12 -10.38
CA ARG A 277 -3.87 17.23 -11.50
C ARG A 277 -3.19 15.88 -11.78
N GLY A 278 -2.75 15.17 -10.75
CA GLY A 278 -2.20 13.83 -10.87
C GLY A 278 -3.19 12.84 -11.49
N ARG A 279 -4.44 12.87 -11.04
CA ARG A 279 -5.49 11.97 -11.51
C ARG A 279 -5.84 12.22 -12.97
N PHE A 280 -5.90 13.47 -13.42
CA PHE A 280 -6.05 13.77 -14.85
C PHE A 280 -4.87 13.27 -15.70
N ARG A 281 -3.64 13.35 -15.19
CA ARG A 281 -2.47 12.79 -15.92
C ARG A 281 -2.55 11.29 -16.10
N GLU A 282 -3.10 10.56 -15.13
CA GLU A 282 -3.16 9.10 -15.16
C GLU A 282 -4.44 8.55 -15.83
N GLU A 283 -5.61 9.10 -15.50
CA GLU A 283 -6.92 8.58 -15.95
C GLU A 283 -7.50 9.36 -17.15
N GLY A 284 -7.11 10.63 -17.34
CA GLY A 284 -7.62 11.49 -18.42
C GLY A 284 -9.15 11.54 -18.49
N GLU A 285 -9.70 11.26 -19.66
CA GLU A 285 -11.15 11.25 -19.93
C GLU A 285 -11.90 10.10 -19.23
N GLY A 286 -11.19 9.04 -18.79
CA GLY A 286 -11.79 7.85 -18.19
C GLY A 286 -12.30 8.03 -16.75
N TRP A 287 -11.92 9.12 -16.08
CA TRP A 287 -12.26 9.36 -14.67
C TRP A 287 -13.76 9.64 -14.47
N GLY A 288 -14.42 10.37 -15.38
CA GLY A 288 -15.81 10.81 -15.16
C GLY A 288 -15.94 11.97 -14.16
N VAL A 289 -14.99 12.91 -14.21
CA VAL A 289 -14.87 14.11 -13.36
C VAL A 289 -16.17 14.88 -13.15
N ALA A 290 -17.07 14.96 -14.13
CA ALA A 290 -18.35 15.64 -14.01
C ALA A 290 -19.23 15.08 -12.88
N ARG A 291 -19.12 13.78 -12.55
CA ARG A 291 -19.81 13.17 -11.41
C ARG A 291 -19.20 13.62 -10.08
N GLU A 292 -17.88 13.70 -10.01
CA GLU A 292 -17.16 14.15 -8.82
C GLU A 292 -17.37 15.65 -8.55
N ILE A 293 -17.41 16.49 -9.59
CA ILE A 293 -17.79 17.92 -9.47
C ILE A 293 -19.16 18.03 -8.78
N LYS A 294 -20.17 17.32 -9.29
CA LYS A 294 -21.51 17.32 -8.71
C LYS A 294 -21.53 16.80 -7.26
N ARG A 295 -20.71 15.81 -6.95
CA ARG A 295 -20.57 15.26 -5.58
C ARG A 295 -20.03 16.32 -4.62
N ILE A 296 -18.97 17.03 -5.01
CA ILE A 296 -18.35 18.09 -4.20
C ILE A 296 -19.32 19.28 -4.05
N GLU A 297 -19.94 19.72 -5.13
CA GLU A 297 -20.91 20.83 -5.12
C GLU A 297 -22.14 20.53 -4.26
N LYS A 298 -22.66 19.29 -4.30
CA LYS A 298 -23.77 18.87 -3.44
C LYS A 298 -23.42 18.99 -1.97
N THR A 299 -22.22 18.56 -1.57
CA THR A 299 -21.73 18.71 -0.19
C THR A 299 -21.53 20.18 0.15
N GLY A 300 -20.95 20.97 -0.74
CA GLY A 300 -20.78 22.42 -0.54
C GLY A 300 -22.11 23.15 -0.37
N ALA A 301 -23.14 22.80 -1.14
CA ALA A 301 -24.48 23.36 -1.00
C ALA A 301 -25.13 23.00 0.35
N TYR A 302 -24.92 21.79 0.85
CA TYR A 302 -25.35 21.41 2.18
C TYR A 302 -24.64 22.24 3.26
N LEU A 303 -23.31 22.37 3.18
CA LEU A 303 -22.49 23.10 4.14
C LEU A 303 -22.75 24.62 4.13
N ARG A 304 -23.13 25.19 2.98
CA ARG A 304 -23.53 26.60 2.86
C ARG A 304 -24.70 26.95 3.77
N ASN A 305 -25.67 26.04 3.93
CA ASN A 305 -26.82 26.27 4.83
C ASN A 305 -26.39 26.44 6.30
N TRP A 306 -25.15 26.06 6.63
CA TRP A 306 -24.54 26.14 7.96
C TRP A 306 -23.41 27.17 8.03
N GLY A 307 -23.28 28.09 7.05
CA GLY A 307 -22.23 29.13 7.05
C GLY A 307 -20.81 28.63 6.77
N VAL A 308 -20.66 27.37 6.35
CA VAL A 308 -19.38 26.75 6.00
C VAL A 308 -19.19 26.83 4.49
N GLU A 309 -18.69 27.97 4.02
CA GLU A 309 -18.34 28.19 2.61
C GLU A 309 -17.07 29.04 2.46
N PRO A 310 -16.31 28.89 1.36
CA PRO A 310 -16.47 27.94 0.25
C PRO A 310 -15.94 26.52 0.54
N TYR A 311 -16.48 25.50 -0.14
CA TYR A 311 -16.06 24.09 -0.04
C TYR A 311 -15.33 23.65 -1.32
N PHE A 312 -14.01 23.45 -1.23
CA PHE A 312 -13.13 23.07 -2.35
C PHE A 312 -13.17 23.97 -3.60
N PRO A 313 -13.11 25.31 -3.47
CA PRO A 313 -13.21 26.21 -4.62
C PRO A 313 -12.10 25.98 -5.67
N HIS A 314 -10.82 25.89 -5.27
CA HIS A 314 -9.72 25.79 -6.22
C HIS A 314 -9.71 24.43 -6.93
N THR A 315 -10.02 23.36 -6.19
CA THR A 315 -10.19 22.02 -6.75
C THR A 315 -11.27 22.01 -7.83
N LEU A 316 -12.43 22.62 -7.55
CA LEU A 316 -13.53 22.69 -8.51
C LEU A 316 -13.14 23.44 -9.78
N ASP A 317 -12.40 24.54 -9.65
CA ASP A 317 -11.90 25.31 -10.79
C ASP A 317 -10.97 24.45 -11.66
N VAL A 318 -9.99 23.79 -11.05
CA VAL A 318 -9.08 22.87 -11.77
C VAL A 318 -9.84 21.73 -12.45
N MET A 319 -10.84 21.15 -11.79
CA MET A 319 -11.67 20.09 -12.36
C MET A 319 -12.49 20.57 -13.57
N ARG A 320 -13.04 21.78 -13.53
CA ARG A 320 -13.83 22.37 -14.62
C ARG A 320 -12.97 22.78 -15.81
N ASP A 321 -11.80 23.36 -15.55
CA ASP A 321 -10.86 23.79 -16.57
C ASP A 321 -10.30 22.59 -17.34
N ALA A 322 -9.83 21.57 -16.61
CA ALA A 322 -9.24 20.37 -17.21
C ALA A 322 -10.26 19.48 -17.93
N SER A 323 -11.56 19.57 -17.58
CA SER A 323 -12.62 18.83 -18.25
C SER A 323 -13.19 19.54 -19.48
N GLY A 324 -12.73 20.75 -19.80
CA GLY A 324 -13.28 21.57 -20.88
C GLY A 324 -14.72 22.05 -20.63
N VAL A 325 -15.26 21.81 -19.43
CA VAL A 325 -16.61 22.24 -19.03
C VAL A 325 -16.70 23.76 -18.92
N ALA A 326 -15.56 24.45 -18.72
CA ALA A 326 -15.46 25.91 -18.74
C ALA A 326 -15.72 26.56 -20.11
N GLY A 327 -15.87 25.80 -21.21
CA GLY A 327 -16.11 26.33 -22.56
C GLY A 327 -17.57 26.61 -22.94
N ALA A 328 -18.56 26.28 -22.10
CA ALA A 328 -19.99 26.34 -22.46
C ALA A 328 -20.82 27.35 -21.65
N GLY A 329 -20.17 28.29 -20.95
CA GLY A 329 -20.83 29.10 -19.91
C GLY A 329 -20.47 30.59 -19.88
N VAL A 330 -20.15 31.21 -21.02
CA VAL A 330 -20.11 32.69 -21.11
C VAL A 330 -20.89 33.12 -22.35
N TYR A 331 -22.20 33.32 -22.17
CA TYR A 331 -23.06 34.02 -23.12
C TYR A 331 -22.67 35.51 -23.12
N HIS A 332 -21.69 35.87 -23.96
CA HIS A 332 -21.64 37.21 -24.56
C HIS A 332 -22.27 37.12 -25.96
N GLY A 333 -23.60 36.95 -25.99
CA GLY A 333 -24.40 36.89 -27.20
C GLY A 333 -24.82 38.28 -27.68
N GLY A 334 -23.88 39.05 -28.22
CA GLY A 334 -24.17 40.16 -29.12
C GLY A 334 -24.44 39.60 -30.52
N GLY A 335 -25.69 39.22 -30.81
CA GLY A 335 -26.10 38.69 -32.10
C GLY A 335 -27.48 39.22 -32.47
N THR A 336 -27.51 40.14 -33.44
CA THR A 336 -28.71 40.73 -34.02
C THR A 336 -29.71 39.69 -34.54
N PRO A 337 -31.03 39.90 -34.38
CA PRO A 337 -32.04 38.95 -34.85
C PRO A 337 -32.24 39.03 -36.38
N PRO A 338 -32.59 37.92 -37.06
CA PRO A 338 -32.87 37.93 -38.48
C PRO A 338 -34.27 38.50 -38.75
N ALA A 339 -34.35 39.40 -39.73
CA ALA A 339 -35.60 39.88 -40.30
C ALA A 339 -36.20 38.80 -41.19
N TYR A 340 -37.47 38.46 -40.97
CA TYR A 340 -38.25 37.65 -41.89
C TYR A 340 -38.89 38.57 -42.95
N GLN A 341 -38.70 38.22 -44.23
CA GLN A 341 -39.54 38.61 -45.36
C GLN A 341 -40.48 37.46 -45.71
#